data_AF-A0A558BLZ9-F1
#
_entry.id   AF-A0A558BLZ9-F1
#
_cell.length_a   1.000
_cell.length_b   1.000
_cell.length_c   1.000
_cell.angle_alpha   90.00
_cell.angle_beta   90.00
_cell.angle_gamma   90.00
#
_symmetry.space_group_name_H-M   'P 1'
#
loop_
_entity.id
_entity.type
_entity.pdbx_description
1 polymer ?
#
loop_
_entity_poly.entity_id
_entity_poly.type
_entity_poly.pdbx_seq_one_letter_code
_entity_poly.pdbx_strand_id
1 'polypeptide(L)' 'NWGDPGGYAGQLAEEAGMRLDEFLAHVPARMGITTGRLTEPEETAALVAFLASPLSGNLTGADYLADGGVIKTV' A
#
# COMPACT_ATOMS: atom_id res chain seq x y z
N ASN A 1 8.38 -5.87 5.43
CA ASN A 1 6.98 -5.41 5.32
C ASN A 1 6.83 -4.17 6.20
N TRP A 2 5.67 -3.50 6.25
CA TRP A 2 5.51 -2.24 6.99
C TRP A 2 5.81 -2.36 8.49
N GLY A 3 5.60 -3.53 9.09
CA GLY A 3 5.82 -3.78 10.52
C GLY A 3 7.26 -4.12 10.93
N ASP A 4 8.24 -4.06 10.02
CA ASP A 4 9.65 -4.31 10.33
C ASP A 4 10.29 -3.09 11.03
N PRO A 5 10.71 -3.20 12.31
CA PRO A 5 11.36 -2.10 13.03
C PRO A 5 12.70 -1.65 12.43
N GLY A 6 13.41 -2.53 11.71
CA GLY A 6 14.63 -2.17 10.98
C GLY A 6 14.37 -1.64 9.57
N GLY A 7 13.12 -1.68 9.12
CA GLY A 7 12.70 -1.24 7.80
C GLY A 7 12.47 0.27 7.71
N TYR A 8 12.05 0.71 6.52
CA TYR A 8 11.83 2.13 6.23
C TYR A 8 10.80 2.81 7.16
N ALA A 9 9.68 2.14 7.45
CA ALA A 9 8.69 2.67 8.39
C ALA A 9 9.22 2.76 9.82
N GLY A 10 10.12 1.84 10.21
CA GLY A 10 10.83 1.89 11.49
C GLY A 10 11.73 3.12 11.61
N GLN A 11 12.51 3.40 10.57
CA GLN A 11 13.35 4.61 10.50
C GLN A 11 12.52 5.89 10.60
N LEU A 12 11.41 5.98 9.85
CA LEU A 12 10.51 7.14 9.91
C LEU A 12 9.82 7.29 11.29
N ALA A 13 9.47 6.18 11.94
CA ALA A 13 8.89 6.20 13.28
C ALA A 13 9.91 6.72 14.31
N GLU A 14 11.17 6.28 14.21
CA GLU A 14 12.28 6.76 15.06
C GLU A 14 12.51 8.26 14.87
N GLU A 15 12.57 8.74 13.62
CA GLU A 15 12.67 10.18 13.31
C GLU A 15 11.49 10.99 13.87
N ALA A 16 10.30 10.40 13.87
CA ALA A 16 9.09 11.01 14.45
C ALA A 16 9.03 10.91 15.99
N GLY A 17 9.98 10.21 16.63
CA GLY A 17 9.96 9.95 18.07
C GLY A 17 8.76 9.10 18.54
N MET A 18 8.20 8.28 17.64
CA MET A 18 7.02 7.44 17.90
C MET A 18 7.40 5.95 17.89
N ARG A 19 6.60 5.12 18.56
CA ARG A 19 6.71 3.68 18.34
C ARG A 19 6.21 3.33 16.94
N LEU A 20 6.74 2.27 16.34
CA LEU A 20 6.35 1.85 14.98
C LEU A 20 4.84 1.57 14.85
N ASP A 21 4.25 0.87 15.82
CA ASP A 21 2.82 0.55 15.81
C ASP A 21 1.94 1.80 15.87
N GLU A 22 2.33 2.75 16.73
CA GLU A 22 1.68 4.06 16.84
C GLU A 22 1.84 4.87 15.56
N PHE A 23 3.04 4.92 15.00
CA PHE A 23 3.32 5.61 13.74
C PHE A 23 2.45 5.05 12.61
N LEU A 24 2.45 3.72 12.42
CA LEU A 24 1.68 3.04 11.37
C LEU A 24 0.18 3.27 11.51
N ALA A 25 -0.36 3.38 12.72
CA ALA A 25 -1.78 3.67 12.93
C ALA A 25 -2.21 5.03 12.35
N HIS A 26 -1.30 6.00 12.24
CA HIS A 26 -1.59 7.33 11.69
C HIS A 26 -1.36 7.44 10.18
N VAL A 27 -0.57 6.53 9.59
CA VAL A 27 -0.17 6.60 8.18
C VAL A 27 -1.38 6.61 7.23
N PRO A 28 -2.39 5.73 7.35
CA PRO A 28 -3.49 5.70 6.39
C PRO A 28 -4.26 7.02 6.32
N ALA A 29 -4.56 7.62 7.47
CA ALA A 29 -5.21 8.91 7.54
C ALA A 29 -4.33 10.03 6.94
N ARG A 30 -3.04 10.05 7.27
CA ARG A 30 -2.09 11.06 6.77
C ARG A 30 -1.90 10.99 5.25
N MET A 31 -1.91 9.78 4.69
CA MET A 31 -1.80 9.54 3.24
C MET A 31 -3.14 9.66 2.51
N GLY A 32 -4.24 9.88 3.23
CA GLY A 32 -5.57 9.97 2.66
C GLY A 32 -6.06 8.65 2.04
N ILE A 33 -5.62 7.49 2.56
CA ILE A 33 -6.03 6.18 2.04
C ILE A 33 -7.52 5.97 2.31
N THR A 34 -8.31 5.75 1.25
CA THR A 34 -9.77 5.59 1.35
C THR A 34 -10.15 4.34 2.14
N THR A 35 -9.41 3.25 1.96
CA THR A 35 -9.67 1.97 2.65
C THR A 35 -9.26 1.99 4.13
N GLY A 36 -8.61 3.05 4.60
CA GLY A 36 -8.25 3.23 6.02
C GLY A 36 -7.08 2.38 6.51
N ARG A 37 -6.38 1.65 5.63
CA ARG A 37 -5.20 0.85 5.97
C ARG A 37 -4.18 0.81 4.84
N LEU A 38 -2.94 0.47 5.16
CA LEU A 38 -1.91 0.22 4.14
C LEU A 38 -2.30 -0.98 3.28
N THR A 39 -1.94 -0.93 2.00
CA THR A 39 -1.99 -2.09 1.10
C THR A 39 -1.00 -3.13 1.59
N GLU A 40 -1.46 -4.38 1.72
CA GLU A 40 -0.60 -5.51 2.07
C GLU A 40 0.11 -6.06 0.82
N PRO A 41 1.33 -6.61 0.95
CA PRO A 41 2.08 -7.17 -0.19
C PRO A 41 1.28 -8.18 -1.01
N GLU A 42 0.45 -9.00 -0.35
CA GLU A 42 -0.37 -10.03 -0.97
C GLU A 42 -1.46 -9.45 -1.87
N GLU A 43 -1.94 -8.23 -1.61
CA GLU A 43 -2.95 -7.57 -2.43
C GLU A 43 -2.36 -7.07 -3.74
N THR A 44 -1.17 -6.48 -3.68
CA THR A 44 -0.39 -6.13 -4.88
C THR A 44 -0.04 -7.38 -5.68
N ALA A 45 0.39 -8.45 -5.01
CA ALA A 45 0.68 -9.72 -5.66
C ALA A 45 -0.56 -10.34 -6.32
N ALA A 46 -1.74 -10.24 -5.69
CA ALA A 46 -2.99 -10.71 -6.26
C ALA A 46 -3.38 -9.95 -7.54
N LEU A 47 -3.21 -8.62 -7.57
CA LEU A 47 -3.40 -7.82 -8.78
C LEU A 47 -2.45 -8.29 -9.90
N VAL A 48 -1.17 -8.46 -9.59
CA VAL A 48 -0.17 -8.95 -10.57
C VAL A 48 -0.53 -10.35 -11.07
N ALA A 49 -0.91 -11.26 -10.18
CA ALA A 49 -1.30 -12.62 -10.54
C ALA A 49 -2.54 -12.64 -11.44
N PHE A 50 -3.54 -11.78 -11.15
CA PHE A 50 -4.70 -11.60 -12.02
C PHE A 50 -4.28 -11.10 -13.40
N LEU A 51 -3.47 -10.04 -13.47
CA LEU A 51 -3.03 -9.43 -14.73
C LEU A 51 -2.16 -10.38 -15.57
N ALA A 52 -1.39 -11.26 -14.94
CA ALA A 52 -0.58 -12.28 -15.61
C ALA A 52 -1.39 -13.53 -16.02
N SER A 53 -2.64 -13.66 -15.57
CA SER A 53 -3.48 -14.82 -15.86
C SER A 53 -4.21 -14.70 -17.20
N PRO A 54 -4.76 -15.80 -17.75
CA PRO A 54 -5.63 -15.73 -18.92
C PRO A 54 -6.92 -14.92 -18.70
N LEU A 55 -7.31 -14.65 -17.46
CA LEU A 55 -8.56 -13.95 -17.12
C LEU A 55 -8.54 -12.47 -17.53
N SER A 56 -7.36 -11.89 -17.67
CA SER A 56 -7.13 -10.49 -18.07
C SER A 56 -6.76 -10.36 -19.56
N GLY A 57 -7.02 -11.38 -20.39
CA GLY A 57 -6.43 -11.50 -21.73
C GLY A 57 -6.69 -10.37 -22.74
N ASN A 58 -7.59 -9.43 -22.46
CA ASN A 58 -7.83 -8.24 -23.28
C ASN A 58 -7.50 -6.92 -22.55
N LEU A 59 -6.78 -6.98 -21.43
CA LEU A 59 -6.29 -5.84 -20.68
C LEU A 59 -4.87 -5.51 -21.14
N THR A 60 -4.69 -4.36 -21.80
CA THR A 60 -3.39 -3.92 -22.33
C THR A 60 -3.32 -2.40 -22.42
N GLY A 61 -2.11 -1.84 -22.34
CA GLY A 61 -1.87 -0.39 -22.48
C GLY A 61 -2.49 0.48 -21.39
N ALA A 62 -2.67 -0.07 -20.18
CA ALA A 62 -3.32 0.61 -19.06
C ALA A 62 -2.52 0.48 -17.76
N ASP A 63 -2.63 1.49 -16.90
CA ASP A 63 -2.09 1.48 -15.55
C ASP A 63 -3.18 0.99 -14.56
N TYR A 64 -2.80 0.08 -13.65
CA TYR A 64 -3.69 -0.44 -12.62
C TYR A 64 -3.15 -0.09 -11.23
N LEU A 65 -3.98 0.52 -10.39
CA LEU A 65 -3.59 0.99 -9.06
C LEU A 65 -4.08 0.04 -7.96
N ALA A 66 -3.16 -0.41 -7.10
CA ALA A 66 -3.43 -1.10 -5.83
C ALA A 66 -3.05 -0.19 -4.64
N ASP A 67 -3.58 1.03 -4.61
CA ASP A 67 -3.12 2.10 -3.73
C ASP A 67 -4.07 2.39 -2.55
N GLY A 68 -5.12 1.58 -2.35
CA GLY A 68 -6.14 1.85 -1.34
C GLY A 68 -6.90 3.17 -1.58
N GLY A 69 -6.81 3.72 -2.78
CA GLY A 69 -7.43 4.98 -3.18
C GLY A 69 -6.67 6.21 -2.69
N VAL A 70 -5.34 6.19 -2.57
CA VAL A 70 -4.54 7.41 -2.29
C VAL A 70 -4.78 8.46 -3.37
N ILE A 71 -4.77 8.07 -4.64
CA ILE A 71 -5.03 8.97 -5.76
C ILE A 71 -6.54 9.23 -5.88
N LYS A 72 -6.92 10.51 -5.94
CA LYS A 72 -8.32 10.98 -5.97
C LYS A 72 -8.69 11.51 -7.36
N THR A 73 -8.73 10.63 -8.35
CA THR A 73 -9.15 10.96 -9.72
C THR A 73 -10.05 9.88 -10.30
N VAL A 74 -10.81 10.25 -11.33
CA VAL A 74 -11.58 9.35 -12.19
C VAL A 74 -11.06 9.39 -13.61
#